data_AF-A0A968I5Z9-F1
#
_entry.id   AF-A0A968I5Z9-F1
#
_cell.length_a   1.000
_cell.length_b   1.000
_cell.length_c   1.000
_cell.angle_alpha   90.00
_cell.angle_beta   90.00
_cell.angle_gamma   90.00
#
_symmetry.space_group_name_H-M   'P 1'
#
loop_
_entity.id
_entity.type
_entity.pdbx_description
1 polymer ?
#
loop_
_entity_poly.entity_id
_entity_poly.type
_entity_poly.pdbx_seq_one_letter_code
_entity_poly.pdbx_strand_id
1 'polypeptide(L)'
;MESRTRVPSESDELERLLQTMTLEQQLRFKQAVVRQAIHFVAKRLPPTNEDDGHRSCLRVATDWLNEPTEQKARDAATYAVSECWDGGARYDDYPRVFLEPVYAVAFDGWDSAQRAMYCVPQAEQEAARQWQIASAHAIGRDQEPLPLV
;
A
#
# COMPACT_ATOMS: atom_id res chain seq x y z
N MET A 1 5.52 41.51 10.47
CA MET A 1 5.58 40.07 10.85
C MET A 1 4.31 39.43 10.35
N GLU A 2 4.31 38.94 9.12
CA GLU A 2 3.19 38.18 8.60
C GLU A 2 3.40 36.72 9.00
N SER A 3 2.55 36.24 9.90
CA SER A 3 2.47 34.83 10.24
C SER A 3 2.04 34.07 8.98
N ARG A 4 3.01 33.47 8.26
CA ARG A 4 2.73 32.49 7.23
C ARG A 4 2.12 31.28 7.92
N THR A 5 0.80 31.18 7.88
CA THR A 5 0.07 29.96 8.17
C THR A 5 0.58 28.90 7.20
N ARG A 6 1.44 27.99 7.68
CA ARG A 6 1.95 26.88 6.87
C ARG A 6 0.74 26.03 6.52
N VAL A 7 0.30 26.09 5.27
CA VAL A 7 -0.68 25.12 4.74
C VAL A 7 -0.02 23.76 4.91
N PRO A 8 -0.62 22.83 5.66
CA PRO A 8 -0.03 21.52 5.82
C PRO A 8 0.03 20.82 4.46
N SER A 9 1.11 20.08 4.21
CA SER A 9 1.15 19.23 3.03
C SER A 9 0.15 18.08 3.19
N GLU A 10 -0.28 17.49 2.07
CA GLU A 10 -1.15 16.29 2.06
C GLU A 10 -0.53 15.12 2.84
N SER A 11 0.80 15.00 2.78
CA SER A 11 1.56 14.06 3.60
C SER A 11 1.34 14.34 5.09
N ASP A 12 1.41 15.60 5.52
CA ASP A 12 1.20 16.00 6.91
C ASP A 12 -0.27 15.80 7.35
N GLU A 13 -1.24 15.93 6.44
CA GLU A 13 -2.65 15.64 6.72
C GLU A 13 -2.87 14.16 7.00
N LEU A 14 -2.43 13.28 6.09
CA LEU A 14 -2.66 11.85 6.25
C LEU A 14 -1.99 11.30 7.51
N GLU A 15 -0.75 11.70 7.80
CA GLU A 15 -0.06 11.27 9.03
C GLU A 15 -0.85 11.66 10.29
N ARG A 16 -1.36 12.90 10.35
CA ARG A 16 -2.19 13.36 11.48
C ARG A 16 -3.51 12.61 11.60
N LEU A 17 -4.16 12.27 10.49
CA LEU A 17 -5.38 11.46 10.52
C LEU A 17 -5.12 10.09 11.13
N LEU A 18 -4.03 9.42 10.72
CA LEU A 18 -3.67 8.10 11.25
C LEU A 18 -3.36 8.13 12.75
N GLN A 19 -2.72 9.20 13.24
CA GLN A 19 -2.44 9.37 14.67
C GLN A 19 -3.70 9.49 15.54
N THR A 20 -4.84 9.87 14.97
CA THR A 20 -6.12 9.98 15.69
C THR A 20 -6.96 8.71 15.65
N MET A 21 -6.57 7.72 14.83
CA MET A 21 -7.30 6.48 14.64
C MET A 21 -7.03 5.46 15.74
N THR A 22 -8.03 4.63 16.04
CA THR A 22 -7.84 3.40 16.82
C THR A 22 -7.01 2.38 16.04
N LEU A 23 -6.49 1.35 16.72
CA LEU A 23 -5.75 0.26 16.05
C LEU A 23 -6.60 -0.46 15.00
N GLU A 24 -7.89 -0.65 15.26
CA GLU A 24 -8.83 -1.25 14.30
C GLU A 24 -9.00 -0.37 13.06
N GLN A 25 -9.16 0.94 13.24
CA GLN A 25 -9.25 1.90 12.15
C GLN A 25 -7.95 1.98 11.34
N GLN A 26 -6.79 1.97 12.00
CA GLN A 26 -5.50 1.90 11.32
C GLN A 26 -5.34 0.61 10.52
N LEU A 27 -5.81 -0.53 11.04
CA LEU A 27 -5.82 -1.79 10.31
C LEU A 27 -6.73 -1.72 9.08
N ARG A 28 -7.96 -1.19 9.21
CA ARG A 28 -8.87 -0.98 8.08
C ARG A 28 -8.26 -0.06 7.02
N PHE A 29 -7.58 1.00 7.44
CA PHE A 29 -6.88 1.90 6.53
C PHE A 29 -5.74 1.19 5.81
N LYS A 30 -4.92 0.43 6.54
CA LYS A 30 -3.86 -0.40 5.96
C LYS A 30 -4.42 -1.36 4.91
N GLN A 31 -5.53 -2.05 5.21
CA GLN A 31 -6.20 -2.91 4.24
C GLN A 31 -6.67 -2.13 3.00
N ALA A 32 -7.18 -0.91 3.16
CA ALA A 32 -7.59 -0.06 2.03
C ALA A 32 -6.40 0.30 1.11
N VAL A 33 -5.26 0.71 1.66
CA VAL A 33 -4.07 1.05 0.86
C VAL A 33 -3.39 -0.19 0.24
N VAL A 34 -3.44 -1.35 0.90
CA VAL A 34 -3.01 -2.62 0.28
C VAL A 34 -3.91 -2.98 -0.91
N ARG A 35 -5.23 -2.79 -0.82
CA ARG A 35 -6.14 -2.95 -1.96
C ARG A 35 -5.81 -1.97 -3.10
N GLN A 36 -5.46 -0.73 -2.79
CA GLN A 36 -5.00 0.25 -3.77
C GLN A 36 -3.73 -0.23 -4.50
N ALA A 37 -2.74 -0.72 -3.75
CA ALA A 37 -1.51 -1.28 -4.32
C ALA A 37 -1.81 -2.44 -5.27
N ILE A 38 -2.62 -3.42 -4.83
CA ILE A 38 -3.05 -4.56 -5.65
C ILE A 38 -3.77 -4.07 -6.93
N HIS A 39 -4.70 -3.13 -6.80
CA HIS A 39 -5.47 -2.60 -7.93
C HIS A 39 -4.57 -2.05 -9.03
N PHE A 40 -3.59 -1.21 -8.68
CA PHE A 40 -2.68 -0.62 -9.67
C PHE A 40 -1.67 -1.62 -10.23
N VAL A 41 -1.18 -2.56 -9.42
CA VAL A 41 -0.26 -3.59 -9.90
C VAL A 41 -0.97 -4.58 -10.82
N ALA A 42 -2.21 -4.96 -10.52
CA ALA A 42 -3.01 -5.88 -11.34
C ALA A 42 -3.20 -5.37 -12.78
N LYS A 43 -3.35 -4.05 -12.96
CA LYS A 43 -3.45 -3.39 -14.27
C LYS A 43 -2.17 -3.49 -15.12
N ARG A 44 -1.04 -3.92 -14.54
CA ARG A 44 0.29 -3.98 -15.20
C ARG A 44 0.92 -5.37 -15.23
N LEU A 45 0.18 -6.40 -14.82
CA LEU A 45 0.70 -7.75 -14.85
C LEU A 45 1.01 -8.18 -16.29
N PRO A 46 2.15 -8.84 -16.52
CA PRO A 46 2.40 -9.45 -17.82
C PRO A 46 1.41 -10.59 -18.10
N PRO A 47 1.37 -11.05 -19.35
CA PRO A 47 0.74 -12.32 -19.72
C PRO A 47 1.21 -13.46 -18.81
N THR A 48 0.33 -14.43 -18.53
CA THR A 48 0.63 -15.52 -17.57
C THR A 48 1.86 -16.35 -17.94
N ASN A 49 2.15 -16.52 -19.23
CA ASN A 49 3.34 -17.21 -19.73
C ASN A 49 4.65 -16.41 -19.56
N GLU A 50 4.55 -15.13 -19.17
CA GLU A 50 5.66 -14.20 -18.90
C GLU A 50 5.67 -13.75 -17.43
N ASP A 51 4.83 -14.36 -16.57
CA ASP A 51 4.73 -14.01 -15.16
C ASP A 51 5.90 -14.59 -14.36
N ASP A 52 6.90 -13.75 -14.08
CA ASP A 52 8.06 -14.12 -13.27
C ASP A 52 7.78 -13.92 -11.77
N GLY A 53 6.66 -14.48 -11.30
CA GLY A 53 6.25 -14.45 -9.89
C GLY A 53 5.49 -13.18 -9.44
N HIS A 54 5.16 -12.25 -10.34
CA HIS A 54 4.43 -11.02 -9.96
C HIS A 54 3.04 -11.34 -9.40
N ARG A 55 2.34 -12.33 -9.95
CA ARG A 55 1.04 -12.76 -9.43
C ARG A 55 1.14 -13.40 -8.05
N SER A 56 2.26 -14.03 -7.71
CA SER A 56 2.49 -14.59 -6.37
C SER A 56 2.54 -13.49 -5.31
N CYS A 57 3.15 -12.33 -5.62
CA CYS A 57 3.14 -11.16 -4.74
C CYS A 57 1.71 -10.67 -4.46
N LEU A 58 0.87 -10.59 -5.50
CA LEU A 58 -0.55 -10.21 -5.32
C LEU A 58 -1.33 -11.24 -4.51
N ARG A 59 -1.06 -12.53 -4.70
CA ARG A 59 -1.67 -13.61 -3.91
C ARG A 59 -1.34 -13.46 -2.43
N VAL A 60 -0.07 -13.26 -2.08
CA VAL A 60 0.36 -13.07 -0.68
C VAL A 60 -0.34 -11.86 -0.05
N ALA A 61 -0.39 -10.72 -0.75
CA ALA A 61 -1.08 -9.54 -0.25
C ALA A 61 -2.60 -9.77 -0.09
N THR A 62 -3.21 -10.52 -1.02
CA THR A 62 -4.63 -10.90 -0.95
C THR A 62 -4.92 -11.87 0.20
N ASP A 63 -4.03 -12.83 0.45
CA ASP A 63 -4.16 -13.79 1.55
C ASP A 63 -4.10 -13.11 2.92
N TRP A 64 -3.33 -12.03 3.05
CA TRP A 64 -3.36 -11.16 4.23
C TRP A 64 -4.64 -10.33 4.31
N LEU A 65 -5.16 -9.79 3.21
CA LEU A 65 -6.44 -9.06 3.23
C LEU A 65 -7.60 -9.92 3.72
N ASN A 66 -7.60 -11.22 3.38
CA ASN A 66 -8.61 -12.17 3.82
C ASN A 66 -8.49 -12.54 5.31
N GLU A 67 -7.29 -12.45 5.87
CA GLU A 67 -7.01 -12.79 7.27
C GLU A 67 -5.83 -11.94 7.80
N PRO A 68 -6.09 -10.69 8.24
CA PRO A 68 -5.06 -9.68 8.46
C PRO A 68 -4.35 -9.86 9.82
N THR A 69 -3.66 -10.97 9.99
CA THR A 69 -2.89 -11.26 11.22
C THR A 69 -1.47 -10.72 11.15
N GLU A 70 -0.87 -10.46 12.31
CA GLU A 70 0.55 -10.10 12.40
C GLU A 70 1.47 -11.20 11.86
N GLN A 71 1.11 -12.47 12.08
CA GLN A 71 1.90 -13.59 11.56
C GLN A 71 1.93 -13.56 10.04
N LYS A 72 0.77 -13.41 9.39
CA LYS A 72 0.71 -13.28 7.92
C LYS A 72 1.44 -12.04 7.40
N ALA A 73 1.45 -10.94 8.17
CA ALA A 73 2.24 -9.77 7.82
C ALA A 73 3.76 -10.05 7.87
N ARG A 74 4.23 -10.80 8.88
CA ARG A 74 5.63 -11.25 8.97
C ARG A 74 6.00 -12.24 7.87
N ASP A 75 5.12 -13.17 7.55
CA ASP A 75 5.32 -14.13 6.47
C ASP A 75 5.40 -13.42 5.11
N ALA A 76 4.53 -12.43 4.87
CA ALA A 76 4.58 -11.56 3.70
C ALA A 76 5.91 -10.78 3.60
N ALA A 77 6.39 -10.21 4.71
CA ALA A 77 7.69 -9.55 4.75
C ALA A 77 8.83 -10.51 4.39
N THR A 78 8.79 -11.74 4.92
CA THR A 78 9.77 -12.79 4.63
C THR A 78 9.73 -13.19 3.17
N TYR A 79 8.53 -13.34 2.60
CA TYR A 79 8.32 -13.61 1.18
C TYR A 79 8.92 -12.52 0.28
N ALA A 80 8.67 -11.24 0.59
CA ALA A 80 9.25 -10.14 -0.18
C ALA A 80 10.79 -10.14 -0.13
N VAL A 81 11.38 -10.47 1.02
CA VAL A 81 12.84 -10.61 1.17
C VAL A 81 13.37 -11.83 0.42
N SER A 82 12.68 -12.97 0.45
CA SER A 82 13.12 -14.17 -0.29
C SER A 82 13.06 -13.97 -1.80
N GLU A 83 12.00 -13.34 -2.33
CA GLU A 83 11.92 -12.98 -3.76
C GLU A 83 13.05 -12.02 -4.16
N CYS A 84 13.53 -11.21 -3.22
CA CYS A 84 14.71 -10.36 -3.41
C CYS A 84 16.04 -11.13 -3.34
N TRP A 85 16.08 -12.33 -2.74
CA TRP A 85 17.31 -13.04 -2.36
C TRP A 85 17.52 -14.40 -3.04
N ASP A 86 16.50 -14.99 -3.70
CA ASP A 86 16.59 -16.31 -4.33
C ASP A 86 17.46 -16.29 -5.61
N GLY A 87 18.77 -16.11 -5.42
CA GLY A 87 19.83 -16.26 -6.42
C GLY A 87 20.74 -15.04 -6.66
N GLY A 88 20.55 -13.89 -5.99
CA GLY A 88 21.44 -12.72 -6.13
C GLY A 88 21.49 -12.04 -7.51
N ALA A 89 20.71 -12.51 -8.50
CA ALA A 89 20.74 -12.01 -9.87
C ALA A 89 19.55 -11.09 -10.24
N ARG A 90 18.55 -10.94 -9.35
CA ARG A 90 17.29 -10.23 -9.65
C ARG A 90 17.04 -8.97 -8.83
N TYR A 91 17.79 -8.70 -7.76
CA TYR A 91 17.46 -7.57 -6.88
C TYR A 91 17.51 -6.21 -7.59
N ASP A 92 18.50 -6.03 -8.48
CA ASP A 92 18.66 -4.77 -9.21
C ASP A 92 17.73 -4.67 -10.44
N ASP A 93 17.29 -5.81 -10.99
CA ASP A 93 16.53 -5.88 -12.25
C ASP A 93 15.03 -6.20 -12.08
N TYR A 94 14.59 -6.69 -10.90
CA TYR A 94 13.19 -7.00 -10.66
C TYR A 94 12.39 -5.70 -10.48
N PRO A 95 11.29 -5.49 -11.23
CA PRO A 95 10.56 -4.24 -11.13
C PRO A 95 9.90 -4.12 -9.75
N ARG A 96 10.48 -3.23 -8.93
CA ARG A 96 10.09 -2.97 -7.54
C ARG A 96 8.58 -2.82 -7.35
N VAL A 97 7.90 -2.24 -8.34
CA VAL A 97 6.43 -2.02 -8.35
C VAL A 97 5.63 -3.29 -8.04
N PHE A 98 6.10 -4.48 -8.42
CA PHE A 98 5.40 -5.75 -8.18
C PHE A 98 5.56 -6.27 -6.74
N LEU A 99 6.58 -5.81 -6.00
CA LEU A 99 6.82 -6.16 -4.60
C LEU A 99 6.06 -5.24 -3.63
N GLU A 100 5.74 -4.02 -4.05
CA GLU A 100 5.15 -2.98 -3.20
C GLU A 100 3.83 -3.37 -2.50
N PRO A 101 2.92 -4.17 -3.09
CA PRO A 101 1.74 -4.68 -2.37
C PRO A 101 2.11 -5.54 -1.16
N VAL A 102 3.16 -6.37 -1.27
CA VAL A 102 3.65 -7.23 -0.19
C VAL A 102 4.37 -6.39 0.86
N TYR A 103 5.16 -5.40 0.45
CA TYR A 103 5.76 -4.47 1.39
C TYR A 103 4.71 -3.66 2.15
N ALA A 104 3.66 -3.18 1.48
CA ALA A 104 2.55 -2.50 2.15
C ALA A 104 1.85 -3.40 3.19
N VAL A 105 1.89 -4.72 3.05
CA VAL A 105 1.40 -5.63 4.11
C VAL A 105 2.35 -5.68 5.32
N ALA A 106 3.66 -5.50 5.13
CA ALA A 106 4.66 -5.65 6.18
C ALA A 106 4.75 -4.45 7.15
N PHE A 107 4.36 -3.24 6.72
CA PHE A 107 4.59 -2.01 7.49
C PHE A 107 3.34 -1.45 8.18
N ASP A 108 3.48 -0.37 8.94
CA ASP A 108 2.35 0.33 9.57
C ASP A 108 1.49 1.10 8.54
N GLY A 109 0.40 1.74 8.97
CA GLY A 109 -0.53 2.42 8.07
C GLY A 109 0.11 3.53 7.23
N TRP A 110 1.06 4.29 7.78
CA TRP A 110 1.71 5.39 7.06
C TRP A 110 2.67 4.87 6.00
N ASP A 111 3.56 3.96 6.40
CA ASP A 111 4.50 3.34 5.49
C ASP A 111 3.76 2.54 4.41
N SER A 112 2.67 1.87 4.76
CA SER A 112 1.80 1.17 3.80
C SER A 112 1.22 2.12 2.76
N ALA A 113 0.79 3.31 3.16
CA ALA A 113 0.29 4.33 2.24
C ALA A 113 1.38 4.84 1.29
N GLN A 114 2.59 5.09 1.80
CA GLN A 114 3.73 5.48 0.96
C GLN A 114 4.13 4.37 -0.02
N ARG A 115 4.11 3.11 0.44
CA ARG A 115 4.40 1.92 -0.37
C ARG A 115 3.39 1.76 -1.51
N ALA A 116 2.10 1.89 -1.20
CA ALA A 116 1.04 1.83 -2.21
C ALA A 116 1.19 2.90 -3.30
N MET A 117 1.73 4.09 -2.98
CA MET A 117 1.97 5.14 -3.97
C MET A 117 3.03 4.79 -5.02
N TYR A 118 4.00 3.92 -4.71
CA TYR A 118 4.95 3.42 -5.71
C TYR A 118 4.27 2.53 -6.77
N CYS A 119 3.09 1.98 -6.46
CA CYS A 119 2.26 1.28 -7.45
C CYS A 119 1.52 2.24 -8.37
N VAL A 120 1.33 3.51 -8.02
CA VAL A 120 0.46 4.42 -8.78
C VAL A 120 1.25 5.06 -9.93
N PRO A 121 0.73 5.05 -11.18
CA PRO A 121 1.39 5.76 -12.28
C PRO A 121 1.45 7.25 -11.98
N GLN A 122 2.53 7.93 -12.42
CA GLN A 122 2.77 9.34 -12.08
C GLN A 122 1.57 10.25 -12.38
N ALA A 123 0.86 10.02 -13.48
CA ALA A 123 -0.31 10.81 -13.87
C ALA A 123 -1.52 10.65 -12.93
N GLU A 124 -1.57 9.56 -12.14
CA GLU A 124 -2.69 9.24 -11.24
C GLU A 124 -2.31 9.43 -9.75
N GLN A 125 -1.06 9.82 -9.45
CA GLN A 125 -0.58 9.91 -8.07
C GLN A 125 -1.36 10.90 -7.21
N GLU A 126 -1.72 12.05 -7.77
CA GLU A 126 -2.52 13.06 -7.07
C GLU A 126 -3.89 12.49 -6.69
N ALA A 127 -4.63 11.94 -7.67
CA ALA A 127 -5.93 11.33 -7.43
C ALA A 127 -5.87 10.18 -6.43
N ALA A 128 -4.85 9.32 -6.52
CA ALA A 128 -4.66 8.23 -5.58
C ALA A 128 -4.35 8.71 -4.14
N ARG A 129 -3.62 9.81 -3.99
CA ARG A 129 -3.33 10.42 -2.69
C ARG A 129 -4.58 11.06 -2.08
N GLN A 130 -5.35 11.79 -2.88
CA GLN A 130 -6.66 12.32 -2.46
C GLN A 130 -7.60 11.18 -2.02
N TRP A 131 -7.58 10.05 -2.74
CA TRP A 131 -8.34 8.86 -2.33
C TRP A 131 -7.86 8.29 -1.00
N GLN A 132 -6.55 8.25 -0.72
CA GLN A 132 -6.01 7.81 0.57
C GLN A 132 -6.51 8.73 1.71
N ILE A 133 -6.44 10.04 1.52
CA ILE A 133 -6.93 11.03 2.51
C ILE A 133 -8.44 10.88 2.74
N ALA A 134 -9.23 10.79 1.66
CA ALA A 134 -10.68 10.61 1.76
C ALA A 134 -11.04 9.29 2.48
N SER A 135 -10.29 8.22 2.19
CA SER A 135 -10.46 6.91 2.86
C SER A 135 -10.12 7.00 4.34
N ALA A 136 -9.06 7.71 4.71
CA ALA A 136 -8.71 7.95 6.11
C ALA A 136 -9.82 8.71 6.85
N HIS A 137 -10.36 9.78 6.26
CA HIS A 137 -11.51 10.51 6.82
C HIS A 137 -12.77 9.66 6.95
N ALA A 138 -13.06 8.76 5.99
CA ALA A 138 -14.19 7.85 6.06
C ALA A 138 -14.02 6.84 7.22
N ILE A 139 -12.86 6.17 7.28
CA ILE A 139 -12.56 5.16 8.29
C ILE A 139 -12.52 5.77 9.69
N GLY A 140 -11.97 6.98 9.86
CA GLY A 140 -11.96 7.68 11.15
C GLY A 140 -13.37 8.02 11.67
N ARG A 141 -14.38 7.99 10.80
CA ARG A 141 -15.82 8.13 11.14
C ARG A 141 -16.56 6.79 11.12
N ASP A 142 -15.82 5.68 11.15
CA ASP A 142 -16.29 4.31 11.06
C ASP A 142 -17.10 3.98 9.79
N GLN A 143 -16.86 4.73 8.71
CA GLN A 143 -17.48 4.51 7.40
C GLN A 143 -16.57 3.68 6.49
N GLU A 144 -17.17 3.05 5.48
CA GLU A 144 -16.41 2.36 4.44
C GLU A 144 -15.67 3.36 3.52
N PRO A 145 -14.44 3.03 3.07
CA PRO A 145 -13.74 3.79 2.05
C PRO A 145 -14.52 3.86 0.74
N LEU A 146 -14.26 4.90 -0.04
CA LEU A 146 -14.77 4.98 -1.41
C LEU A 146 -14.17 3.84 -2.26
N PRO A 147 -14.93 3.29 -3.23
CA PRO A 147 -14.40 2.30 -4.15
C PRO A 147 -13.21 2.87 -4.93
N LEU A 148 -12.22 2.01 -5.23
CA LEU A 148 -11.12 2.33 -6.12
C LEU A 148 -11.68 2.46 -7.55
N VAL A 149 -11.35 3.56 -8.22
CA VAL A 149 -11.78 3.88 -9.60
C VAL A 149 -10.62 3.67 -10.56
#